data_AF-A0A3A8EW21-F1
#
_entry.id   AF-A0A3A8EW21-F1
#
_cell.length_a   1.000
_cell.length_b   1.000
_cell.length_c   1.000
_cell.angle_alpha   90.00
_cell.angle_beta   90.00
_cell.angle_gamma   90.00
#
_symmetry.space_group_name_H-M   'P 1'
#
loop_
_entity.id
_entity.type
_entity.pdbx_description
1 polymer ?
#
loop_
_entity_poly.entity_id
_entity_poly.type
_entity_poly.pdbx_seq_one_letter_code
_entity_poly.pdbx_strand_id
1 'polypeptide(L)' 'MLPLWPAEEYANLCRVNGWESFQPTWLGIEQFIDEYLPHFLEKNIKFCIFPTVDDAGVIPTVEEFVCHLNTELSLYE' A
#
# COMPACT_ATOMS: atom_id res chain seq x y z
N MET A 1 0.25 3.59 10.64
CA MET A 1 -0.45 3.23 9.40
C MET A 1 0.51 3.47 8.26
N LEU A 2 0.68 2.50 7.36
CA LEU A 2 1.63 2.61 6.25
C LEU A 2 0.89 3.03 4.97
N PRO A 3 1.20 4.21 4.40
CA PRO A 3 0.63 4.60 3.12
C PRO A 3 1.41 3.97 1.96
N LEU A 4 0.69 3.49 0.96
CA LEU A 4 1.23 2.81 -0.21
C LEU A 4 0.76 3.52 -1.48
N TRP A 5 1.66 3.67 -2.44
CA TRP A 5 1.39 4.30 -3.74
C TRP A 5 1.88 3.42 -4.88
N PRO A 6 1.27 3.52 -6.08
CA PRO A 6 1.60 2.66 -7.19
C PRO A 6 2.88 3.12 -7.89
N ALA A 7 3.28 4.38 -7.67
CA ALA A 7 4.50 4.97 -8.18
C ALA A 7 5.08 5.96 -7.17
N GLU A 8 6.39 6.15 -7.25
CA GLU A 8 7.15 7.03 -6.36
C GLU A 8 6.71 8.50 -6.48
N GLU A 9 6.31 8.95 -7.68
CA GLU A 9 5.87 10.32 -7.92
C GLU A 9 4.68 10.71 -7.02
N TYR A 10 3.70 9.82 -6.89
CA TYR A 10 2.54 10.04 -6.02
C TYR A 10 2.94 10.06 -4.54
N ALA A 11 3.85 9.17 -4.14
CA ALA A 11 4.35 9.13 -2.77
C ALA A 11 5.08 10.43 -2.43
N ASN A 12 5.91 10.95 -3.33
CA ASN A 12 6.62 12.22 -3.15
C ASN A 12 5.68 13.42 -3.02
N LEU A 13 4.61 13.47 -3.83
CA LEU A 13 3.60 14.53 -3.72
C LEU A 13 2.85 14.51 -2.38
N CYS A 14 2.71 13.33 -1.77
CA CYS A 14 2.02 13.14 -0.50
C CYS A 14 2.93 13.20 0.73
N ARG A 15 4.21 13.60 0.58
CA ARG A 15 5.15 13.84 1.70
C ARG A 15 4.85 15.14 2.45
N VAL A 16 3.63 15.27 2.93
CA VAL A 16 3.15 16.43 3.69
C VAL A 16 2.61 15.96 5.06
N ASN A 17 2.18 16.88 5.92
CA ASN A 17 1.56 16.56 7.22
C ASN A 17 2.42 15.63 8.12
N GLY A 18 3.72 15.91 8.24
CA GLY A 18 4.66 15.14 9.07
C GLY A 18 5.41 14.03 8.35
N TRP A 19 5.11 13.79 7.06
CA TRP A 19 5.86 12.86 6.21
C TRP A 19 7.00 13.52 5.42
N GLU A 20 7.19 14.84 5.57
CA GLU A 20 8.16 15.66 4.83
C GLU A 20 9.61 15.13 4.96
N SER A 21 9.96 14.56 6.11
CA SER A 21 11.30 14.00 6.39
C SER A 21 11.48 12.54 5.97
N PHE A 22 10.42 11.85 5.55
CA PHE A 22 10.49 10.45 5.12
C PHE A 22 10.76 10.34 3.63
N GLN A 23 11.47 9.29 3.20
CA GLN A 23 11.71 9.01 1.78
C GLN A 23 10.87 7.82 1.32
N PRO A 24 10.16 7.92 0.19
CA PRO A 24 9.46 6.78 -0.39
C PRO A 24 10.48 5.71 -0.74
N THR A 25 10.15 4.46 -0.42
CA THR A 25 10.97 3.30 -0.74
C THR A 25 10.21 2.43 -1.71
N TRP A 26 10.89 2.03 -2.79
CA TRP A 26 10.30 1.10 -3.74
C TRP A 26 10.14 -0.28 -3.08
N LEU A 27 8.97 -0.87 -3.25
CA LEU A 27 8.64 -2.20 -2.77
C LEU A 27 7.98 -2.97 -3.90
N GLY A 28 8.57 -4.11 -4.26
CA GLY A 28 8.02 -4.99 -5.28
C GLY A 28 6.71 -5.62 -4.81
N ILE A 29 5.75 -5.79 -5.71
CA ILE A 29 4.42 -6.30 -5.35
C ILE A 29 4.47 -7.75 -4.87
N GLU A 30 5.29 -8.60 -5.49
CA GLU A 30 5.54 -9.97 -5.03
C GLU A 30 6.10 -9.98 -3.61
N GLN A 31 7.14 -9.17 -3.37
CA GLN A 31 7.73 -9.05 -2.04
C GLN A 31 6.71 -8.56 -1.00
N PHE A 32 5.88 -7.59 -1.38
CA PHE A 32 4.83 -7.07 -0.52
C PHE A 32 3.84 -8.17 -0.12
N ILE A 33 3.42 -9.01 -1.07
CA ILE A 33 2.44 -10.08 -0.84
C ILE A 33 3.05 -11.22 -0.03
N ASP A 34 4.22 -11.70 -0.42
CA ASP A 34 4.83 -12.90 0.17
C ASP A 34 5.51 -12.62 1.51
N GLU A 35 6.13 -11.44 1.70
CA GLU A 35 6.87 -11.13 2.93
C GLU A 35 6.12 -10.17 3.88
N TYR A 36 5.54 -9.08 3.36
CA TYR A 36 5.01 -8.01 4.21
C TYR A 36 3.57 -8.24 4.65
N LEU A 37 2.67 -8.65 3.76
CA LEU A 37 1.26 -8.91 4.09
C LEU A 37 1.07 -9.96 5.20
N PRO A 38 1.73 -11.14 5.20
CA PRO A 38 1.62 -12.07 6.31
C PRO A 38 2.13 -11.45 7.62
N HIS A 39 3.22 -10.68 7.57
CA HIS A 39 3.72 -9.98 8.74
C HIS A 39 2.74 -8.92 9.27
N PHE A 40 2.05 -8.23 8.37
CA PHE A 40 1.04 -7.23 8.72
C PHE A 40 -0.18 -7.88 9.36
N LEU A 41 -0.58 -9.05 8.87
CA LEU A 41 -1.65 -9.84 9.48
C LEU A 41 -1.28 -10.27 10.90
N GLU A 42 -0.09 -10.84 11.09
CA GLU A 42 0.39 -11.29 12.41
C GLU A 42 0.51 -10.15 13.43
N LYS A 43 1.01 -8.98 12.99
CA LYS A 43 1.21 -7.81 13.87
C LYS A 43 0.03 -6.85 13.92
N ASN A 44 -1.08 -7.16 13.25
CA ASN A 44 -2.25 -6.29 13.13
C ASN A 44 -1.90 -4.89 12.58
N ILE A 45 -0.94 -4.81 11.66
CA ILE A 45 -0.50 -3.55 11.03
C ILE A 45 -1.50 -3.18 9.95
N LYS A 46 -2.03 -1.95 10.05
CA LYS A 46 -2.90 -1.37 9.01
C LYS A 46 -2.09 -0.59 7.99
N PHE A 47 -2.40 -0.82 6.72
CA PHE A 47 -1.89 -0.07 5.59
C PHE A 47 -3.04 0.62 4.86
N CYS A 48 -2.70 1.62 4.07
CA CYS A 48 -3.63 2.39 3.27
C CYS A 48 -3.12 2.48 1.83
N ILE A 49 -4.01 2.25 0.87
CA ILE A 49 -3.74 2.30 -0.55
C ILE A 49 -4.18 3.67 -1.07
N PHE A 50 -3.23 4.37 -1.69
CA PHE A 50 -3.40 5.65 -2.38
C PHE A 50 -4.00 6.79 -1.54
N PRO A 51 -3.54 7.01 -0.29
CA PRO A 51 -3.94 8.20 0.44
C PRO A 51 -3.41 9.46 -0.27
N THR A 52 -4.19 10.52 -0.26
CA THR A 52 -3.81 11.84 -0.76
C THR A 52 -3.87 12.86 0.36
N VAL A 53 -3.54 14.12 0.07
CA VAL A 53 -3.58 15.20 1.07
C VAL A 53 -5.01 15.45 1.58
N ASP A 54 -6.01 15.26 0.72
CA ASP A 54 -7.43 15.55 1.01
C ASP A 54 -8.27 14.27 1.25
N ASP A 55 -7.80 13.12 0.74
CA ASP A 55 -8.50 11.84 0.83
C ASP A 55 -7.70 10.80 1.60
N ALA A 56 -8.37 10.10 2.51
CA ALA A 56 -7.73 9.11 3.38
C ALA A 56 -7.36 7.81 2.65
N GLY A 57 -7.67 7.66 1.35
CA GLY A 57 -7.42 6.48 0.55
C GLY A 57 -8.29 5.29 0.95
N VAL A 58 -7.90 4.11 0.49
CA VAL A 58 -8.59 2.85 0.80
C VAL A 58 -7.82 2.12 1.90
N ILE A 59 -8.50 1.66 2.94
CA ILE A 59 -7.90 0.84 4.01
C ILE A 59 -8.48 -0.58 3.89
N PRO A 60 -7.94 -1.43 3.01
CA PRO A 60 -8.41 -2.80 2.88
C PRO A 60 -7.86 -3.68 4.02
N THR A 61 -8.51 -4.81 4.24
CA THR A 61 -7.87 -5.91 4.97
C THR A 61 -6.84 -6.61 4.08
N VAL A 62 -5.89 -7.34 4.69
CA VAL A 62 -4.91 -8.15 3.94
C VAL A 62 -5.62 -9.12 3.00
N GLU A 63 -6.66 -9.78 3.49
CA GLU A 63 -7.45 -10.76 2.74
C GLU A 63 -8.17 -10.12 1.54
N GLU A 64 -8.83 -8.97 1.74
CA GLU A 64 -9.49 -8.25 0.64
C GLU A 64 -8.49 -7.74 -0.39
N PHE A 65 -7.35 -7.20 0.05
CA PHE A 65 -6.32 -6.71 -0.85
C PHE A 65 -5.79 -7.83 -1.76
N VAL A 66 -5.44 -8.99 -1.19
CA VAL A 66 -4.95 -10.15 -1.96
C VAL A 66 -6.03 -10.68 -2.90
N CYS A 67 -7.28 -10.74 -2.45
CA CYS A 67 -8.40 -11.21 -3.27
C CYS A 67 -8.64 -10.28 -4.47
N HIS A 68 -8.69 -8.97 -4.24
CA HIS A 68 -8.86 -7.98 -5.31
C HIS A 68 -7.69 -8.01 -6.28
N LEU A 69 -6.46 -8.10 -5.77
CA LEU A 69 -5.27 -8.14 -6.62
C LEU A 69 -5.23 -9.38 -7.50
N ASN A 70 -5.50 -10.57 -6.95
CA ASN A 70 -5.56 -11.81 -7.75
C ASN A 70 -6.71 -11.77 -8.77
N THR A 71 -7.86 -11.20 -8.38
CA THR A 71 -8.99 -11.03 -9.30
C THR A 71 -8.60 -10.15 -10.48
N GLU A 72 -7.99 -9.00 -10.22
CA GLU A 72 -7.50 -8.10 -11.28
C GLU A 72 -6.44 -8.77 -12.16
N LEU A 73 -5.50 -9.51 -11.58
CA LEU A 73 -4.46 -10.23 -12.34
C LEU A 73 -5.06 -11.31 -13.27
N SER A 74 -6.06 -12.06 -12.81
CA SER A 74 -6.74 -13.07 -13.65
C SER A 74 -7.57 -12.49 -14.79
N LEU A 75 -7.90 -11.19 -14.77
CA LEU A 75 -8.59 -10.53 -15.90
C LEU A 75 -7.67 -10.23 -17.09
N TYR A 76 -6.35 -10.32 -16.89
CA TYR A 76 -5.35 -10.11 -17.93
C TYR A 76 -4.77 -11.43 -18.48
N GLU A 77 -5.34 -12.58 -18.11
CA GLU A 77 -5.05 -13.92 -18.69
C GLU A 77 -5.81 -14.19 -20.00
#